data_AF-A0A0R3W5K0-F1
#
_entry.id   AF-A0A0R3W5K0-F1
#
_cell.length_a   1.000
_cell.length_b   1.000
_cell.length_c   1.000
_cell.angle_alpha   90.00
_cell.angle_beta   90.00
_cell.angle_gamma   90.00
#
_symmetry.space_group_name_H-M   'P 1'
#
loop_
_entity.id
_entity.type
_entity.pdbx_description
1 polymer ?
#
loop_
_entity_poly.entity_id
_entity_poly.type
_entity_poly.pdbx_seq_one_letter_code
_entity_poly.pdbx_strand_id
1 'polypeptide(L)'
;MPGAAFDPWKTYHESPAEQAAIKARAKYRDAMKEEYRRITSNPFKPPMGVIHDPNMQRWFSARVTYAEYLKPSTRGVLVTSVIFGATALIYYALALRRNKLLAEVTNGQVDYRTRALTYDPK
;
A
#
# COMPACT_ATOMS: atom_id res chain seq x y z
N MET A 1 -2.00 11.19 -10.27
CA MET A 1 -2.40 11.90 -11.50
C MET A 1 -1.79 11.13 -12.66
N PRO A 2 -2.58 10.56 -13.59
CA PRO A 2 -1.99 10.03 -14.81
C PRO A 2 -1.20 11.17 -15.45
N GLY A 3 0.06 10.91 -15.79
CA GLY A 3 0.96 11.94 -16.33
C GLY A 3 0.29 12.57 -17.54
N ALA A 4 -0.01 13.87 -17.47
CA ALA A 4 -0.46 14.60 -18.63
C ALA A 4 0.67 14.48 -19.66
N ALA A 5 0.41 13.77 -20.75
CA ALA A 5 1.32 13.71 -21.88
C ALA A 5 1.67 15.15 -22.27
N PHE A 6 2.94 15.39 -22.62
CA PHE A 6 3.37 16.68 -23.14
C PHE A 6 2.48 17.04 -24.35
N ASP A 7 1.62 18.03 -24.17
CA ASP A 7 0.75 18.56 -25.21
C ASP A 7 1.40 19.86 -25.71
N PRO A 8 2.07 19.84 -26.89
CA PRO A 8 2.77 21.01 -27.41
C PRO A 8 1.85 22.20 -27.64
N TRP A 9 0.54 21.98 -27.77
CA TRP A 9 -0.44 23.02 -28.09
C TRP A 9 -1.09 23.66 -26.85
N LYS A 10 -0.99 23.00 -25.69
CA LYS A 10 -1.44 23.55 -24.39
C LYS A 10 -0.31 24.12 -23.54
N THR A 11 0.93 23.72 -23.79
CA THR A 11 2.08 24.11 -22.96
C THR A 11 2.47 25.59 -23.14
N TYR A 12 2.20 26.19 -24.30
CA TYR A 12 2.62 27.58 -24.61
C TYR A 12 1.49 28.61 -24.55
N HIS A 13 0.23 28.17 -24.44
CA HIS A 13 -0.96 29.04 -24.43
C HIS A 13 -1.74 28.88 -23.13
N GLU A 14 -1.07 29.12 -22.00
CA GLU A 14 -1.71 29.11 -20.69
C GLU A 14 -2.55 30.37 -20.50
N SER A 15 -3.78 30.19 -20.02
CA SER A 15 -4.62 31.32 -19.61
C SER A 15 -3.96 32.10 -18.45
N PRO A 16 -4.27 33.40 -18.26
CA PRO A 16 -3.70 34.19 -17.16
C PRO A 16 -3.93 33.55 -15.77
N ALA A 17 -5.04 32.83 -15.60
CA ALA A 17 -5.36 32.10 -14.37
C ALA A 17 -4.44 30.88 -14.16
N GLU A 18 -4.15 30.12 -15.22
CA GLU A 18 -3.23 28.97 -15.16
C GLU A 18 -1.80 29.43 -14.90
N GLN A 19 -1.35 30.51 -15.55
CA GLN A 19 -0.04 31.11 -15.28
C GLN A 19 0.09 31.56 -13.82
N ALA A 20 -0.96 32.17 -13.27
CA ALA A 20 -0.98 32.55 -11.85
C ALA A 20 -0.87 31.31 -10.93
N ALA A 21 -1.59 30.23 -11.25
CA ALA A 21 -1.51 28.97 -10.51
C ALA A 21 -0.11 28.33 -10.59
N ILE A 22 0.54 28.38 -11.75
CA ILE A 22 1.90 27.85 -11.94
C ILE A 22 2.92 28.68 -11.16
N LYS A 23 2.83 30.01 -11.22
CA LYS A 23 3.66 30.91 -10.41
C LYS A 23 3.47 30.66 -8.92
N ALA A 24 2.23 30.45 -8.47
CA ALA A 24 1.95 30.10 -7.08
C ALA A 24 2.60 28.76 -6.68
N ARG A 25 2.47 27.71 -7.49
CA ARG A 25 3.13 26.40 -7.25
C ARG A 25 4.65 26.52 -7.24
N ALA A 26 5.23 27.29 -8.17
CA ALA A 26 6.66 27.53 -8.24
C ALA A 26 7.16 28.23 -6.97
N LYS A 27 6.42 29.24 -6.48
CA LYS A 27 6.74 29.94 -5.22
C LYS A 27 6.82 28.98 -4.03
N TYR A 28 5.85 28.07 -3.88
CA TYR A 28 5.89 27.07 -2.80
C TYR A 28 7.09 26.13 -2.91
N ARG A 29 7.38 25.66 -4.13
CA ARG A 29 8.53 24.78 -4.38
C ARG A 29 9.85 25.47 -4.07
N ASP A 30 9.98 26.74 -4.45
CA ASP A 30 11.21 27.50 -4.25
C ASP A 30 11.43 27.81 -2.76
N ALA A 31 10.36 28.11 -2.02
CA ALA A 31 10.41 28.23 -0.55
C ALA A 31 10.89 26.93 0.13
N MET A 32 10.33 25.77 -0.24
CA MET A 32 10.75 24.47 0.30
C MET A 32 12.22 24.15 -0.04
N LYS A 33 12.68 24.50 -1.24
CA LYS A 33 14.08 24.34 -1.63
C LYS A 33 15.01 25.26 -0.84
N GLU A 34 14.58 26.48 -0.58
CA GLU A 34 15.34 27.45 0.22
C GLU A 34 15.54 26.94 1.64
N GLU A 35 14.47 26.44 2.29
CA GLU A 35 14.56 25.81 3.61
C GLU A 35 15.55 24.64 3.64
N TYR A 36 15.43 23.73 2.68
CA TYR A 36 16.34 22.59 2.57
C TYR A 36 17.79 23.02 2.35
N ARG A 37 18.02 24.01 1.48
CA ARG A 37 19.36 24.56 1.22
C ARG A 37 19.94 25.18 2.47
N ARG A 38 19.18 25.99 3.21
CA ARG A 38 19.61 26.61 4.47
C ARG A 38 20.11 25.58 5.48
N ILE A 39 19.40 24.47 5.64
CA ILE A 39 19.79 23.38 6.54
C ILE A 39 21.06 22.67 6.02
N THR A 40 21.10 22.37 4.73
CA THR A 40 22.16 21.55 4.13
C THR A 40 23.49 22.28 3.99
N SER A 41 23.44 23.56 3.60
CA SER A 41 24.61 24.40 3.34
C SER A 41 25.21 25.03 4.59
N ASN A 42 24.61 24.83 5.77
CA ASN A 42 25.17 25.33 7.02
C ASN A 42 26.47 24.56 7.38
N PRO A 43 27.64 25.23 7.45
CA PRO A 43 28.90 24.59 7.80
C PRO A 43 28.98 24.17 9.28
N PHE A 44 28.14 24.77 10.15
CA PHE A 44 28.05 24.44 11.58
C PHE A 44 26.89 23.50 11.90
N LYS A 45 26.41 22.74 10.92
CA LYS A 45 25.37 21.74 11.19
C LYS A 45 25.92 20.68 12.15
N PRO A 46 25.21 20.36 13.25
CA PRO A 46 25.61 19.26 14.11
C PRO A 46 25.68 17.96 13.29
N PRO A 47 26.39 16.91 13.76
CA PRO A 47 26.35 15.58 13.18
C PRO A 47 24.96 14.97 13.38
N MET A 48 23.97 15.51 12.68
CA MET A 48 22.61 15.02 12.61
C MET A 48 22.58 13.95 11.54
N GLY A 49 21.87 12.85 11.81
CA GLY A 49 21.65 11.79 10.84
C GLY A 49 20.77 12.27 9.67
N VAL A 50 19.56 11.74 9.56
CA VAL A 50 18.64 12.08 8.47
C VAL A 50 17.92 13.41 8.77
N ILE A 51 17.84 14.31 7.79
CA ILE A 51 17.05 15.54 7.90
C ILE A 51 15.56 15.18 8.01
N HIS A 52 14.90 15.67 9.06
CA HIS A 52 13.47 15.45 9.26
C HIS A 52 12.64 16.34 8.33
N ASP A 53 12.05 15.75 7.29
CA ASP A 53 11.06 16.43 6.45
C ASP A 53 9.65 16.29 7.03
N PRO A 54 8.96 17.40 7.38
CA PRO A 54 7.59 17.35 7.88
C PRO A 54 6.59 16.77 6.88
N ASN A 55 6.81 16.90 5.56
CA ASN A 55 5.91 16.33 4.56
C ASN A 55 6.00 14.81 4.53
N MET A 56 7.22 14.29 4.60
CA MET A 56 7.45 12.85 4.74
C MET A 56 6.84 12.30 6.03
N GLN A 57 7.02 12.99 7.16
CA GLN A 57 6.40 12.59 8.42
C GLN A 57 4.88 12.56 8.33
N ARG A 58 4.24 13.59 7.77
CA ARG A 58 2.78 13.64 7.55
C ARG A 58 2.29 12.49 6.67
N TRP A 59 3.05 12.14 5.62
CA TRP A 59 2.70 11.01 4.76
C TRP A 59 2.73 9.68 5.51
N PHE A 60 3.75 9.45 6.33
CA PHE A 60 3.83 8.27 7.19
C PHE A 60 2.69 8.26 8.21
N SER A 61 2.47 9.38 8.91
CA SER A 61 1.38 9.50 9.89
C SER A 61 0.02 9.20 9.26
N ALA A 62 -0.28 9.74 8.07
CA ALA A 62 -1.56 9.51 7.38
C ALA A 62 -1.82 8.03 7.04
N ARG A 63 -0.78 7.23 6.83
CA ARG A 63 -0.91 5.78 6.60
C ARG A 63 -1.17 5.02 7.89
N VAL A 64 -0.50 5.41 8.96
CA VAL A 64 -0.61 4.74 10.27
C VAL A 64 -1.94 5.07 10.95
N THR A 65 -2.41 6.32 10.85
CA THR A 65 -3.67 6.77 11.46
C THR A 65 -4.90 6.53 10.59
N TYR A 66 -4.79 5.74 9.51
CA TYR A 66 -5.89 5.50 8.58
C TYR A 66 -7.15 4.93 9.27
N ALA A 67 -6.98 4.13 10.32
CA ALA A 67 -8.07 3.53 11.08
C ALA A 67 -9.01 4.58 11.70
N GLU A 68 -8.50 5.74 12.11
CA GLU A 68 -9.29 6.83 12.71
C GLU A 68 -10.26 7.47 11.70
N TYR A 69 -9.93 7.39 10.42
CA TYR A 69 -10.71 7.98 9.32
C TYR A 69 -11.64 6.98 8.63
N LEU A 70 -11.64 5.71 9.06
CA LEU A 70 -12.47 4.68 8.47
C LEU A 70 -13.95 4.93 8.83
N LYS A 71 -14.76 5.27 7.82
CA LYS A 71 -16.20 5.42 7.98
C LYS A 71 -16.94 4.16 7.52
N PRO A 72 -17.98 3.71 8.23
CA PRO A 72 -18.82 2.63 7.75
C PRO A 72 -19.44 3.04 6.42
N SER A 73 -19.20 2.24 5.38
CA SER A 73 -19.68 2.50 4.02
C SER A 73 -20.09 1.20 3.35
N THR A 74 -21.10 1.25 2.48
CA THR A 74 -21.59 0.07 1.75
C THR A 74 -20.50 -0.56 0.90
N ARG A 75 -19.65 0.26 0.26
CA ARG A 75 -18.48 -0.20 -0.50
C ARG A 75 -17.46 -0.91 0.38
N GLY A 76 -17.15 -0.34 1.55
CA GLY A 76 -16.22 -0.95 2.50
C GLY A 76 -16.71 -2.30 3.01
N VAL A 77 -18.01 -2.40 3.33
CA VAL A 77 -18.65 -3.66 3.74
C VAL A 77 -18.59 -4.70 2.62
N LEU A 78 -18.87 -4.32 1.36
CA LEU A 78 -18.80 -5.24 0.23
C LEU A 78 -17.39 -5.80 0.04
N VAL A 79 -16.36 -4.94 0.00
CA VAL A 79 -14.96 -5.38 -0.14
C VAL A 79 -14.58 -6.33 1.00
N THR A 80 -14.94 -5.96 2.23
CA THR A 80 -14.66 -6.77 3.42
C THR A 80 -15.34 -8.14 3.32
N SER A 81 -16.62 -8.18 2.91
CA SER A 81 -17.39 -9.43 2.76
C SER A 81 -16.78 -10.35 1.70
N VAL A 82 -16.25 -9.81 0.59
CA VAL A 82 -15.58 -10.60 -0.45
C VAL A 82 -14.30 -11.25 0.10
N ILE A 83 -13.50 -10.50 0.85
CA ILE A 83 -12.24 -11.01 1.44
C ILE A 83 -12.53 -12.12 2.46
N PHE A 84 -13.47 -11.88 3.37
CA PHE A 84 -13.85 -12.88 4.38
C PHE A 84 -14.56 -14.09 3.75
N GLY A 85 -15.42 -13.86 2.76
CA GLY A 85 -16.10 -14.93 2.01
C GLY A 85 -15.12 -15.83 1.26
N ALA A 86 -14.12 -15.25 0.59
CA ALA A 86 -13.07 -16.01 -0.09
C ALA A 86 -12.25 -16.84 0.91
N THR A 87 -11.86 -16.24 2.04
CA THR A 87 -11.13 -16.94 3.11
C THR A 87 -11.95 -18.11 3.67
N ALA A 88 -13.25 -17.89 3.93
CA ALA A 88 -14.15 -18.93 4.42
C ALA A 88 -14.33 -20.07 3.40
N LEU A 89 -14.43 -19.76 2.11
CA LEU A 89 -14.51 -20.76 1.03
C LEU A 89 -13.24 -21.62 0.96
N ILE A 90 -12.07 -21.00 1.03
CA ILE A 90 -10.79 -21.73 1.04
C ILE A 90 -10.73 -22.65 2.26
N TYR A 91 -11.08 -22.14 3.44
CA TYR A 91 -11.13 -22.94 4.65
C TYR A 91 -12.09 -24.14 4.51
N TYR A 92 -13.29 -23.90 3.98
CA TYR A 92 -14.29 -24.95 3.77
C TYR A 92 -13.80 -26.03 2.80
N ALA A 93 -13.18 -25.64 1.68
CA ALA A 93 -12.63 -26.59 0.71
C ALA A 93 -11.52 -27.47 1.32
N LEU A 94 -10.63 -26.87 2.11
CA LEU A 94 -9.60 -27.60 2.85
C LEU A 94 -10.20 -28.54 3.89
N ALA A 95 -11.24 -28.10 4.61
CA ALA A 95 -11.96 -28.92 5.57
C ALA A 95 -12.65 -30.11 4.92
N LEU A 96 -13.30 -29.93 3.76
CA LEU A 96 -13.90 -31.02 2.99
C LEU A 96 -12.85 -32.05 2.56
N ARG A 97 -11.72 -31.60 1.99
CA ARG A 97 -10.62 -32.48 1.59
C ARG A 97 -10.07 -33.26 2.78
N ARG A 98 -9.85 -32.58 3.91
CA ARG A 98 -9.39 -33.20 5.16
C ARG A 98 -10.38 -34.25 5.64
N ASN A 99 -11.66 -33.92 5.72
CA ASN A 99 -12.69 -34.83 6.24
C ASN A 99 -12.85 -36.07 5.35
N LYS A 100 -12.79 -35.90 4.02
CA LYS A 100 -12.79 -37.02 3.08
C LYS A 100 -11.61 -37.95 3.31
N LEU A 101 -10.39 -37.39 3.38
CA LEU A 101 -9.18 -38.18 3.63
C LEU A 101 -9.23 -38.88 5.00
N LEU A 102 -9.70 -38.21 6.04
CA LEU A 102 -9.87 -38.81 7.37
C LEU A 102 -10.87 -39.97 7.32
N ALA A 103 -12.00 -39.83 6.63
CA ALA A 103 -12.99 -40.90 6.47
C ALA A 103 -12.42 -42.13 5.75
N GLU A 104 -11.67 -41.91 4.65
CA GLU A 104 -10.99 -42.99 3.91
C GLU A 104 -9.96 -43.72 4.79
N VAL A 105 -9.21 -42.97 5.62
CA VAL A 105 -8.25 -43.53 6.58
C VAL A 105 -8.95 -44.36 7.67
N THR A 106 -10.03 -43.84 8.26
CA THR A 106 -10.81 -44.52 9.32
C THR A 106 -11.48 -45.78 8.80
N ASN A 107 -12.00 -45.77 7.57
CA ASN A 107 -12.65 -46.91 6.95
C ASN A 107 -11.66 -47.96 6.41
N GLY A 108 -10.34 -47.74 6.54
CA GLY A 108 -9.34 -48.69 6.05
C GLY A 108 -9.17 -48.69 4.53
N GLN A 109 -9.67 -47.67 3.81
CA GLN A 109 -9.63 -47.60 2.35
C GLN A 109 -8.26 -47.16 1.80
N VAL A 110 -7.42 -46.59 2.65
CA VAL A 110 -6.07 -46.13 2.30
C VAL A 110 -5.03 -47.10 2.85
N ASP A 111 -4.07 -47.56 2.04
CA ASP A 111 -3.00 -48.44 2.52
C ASP A 111 -2.09 -47.78 3.55
N TYR A 112 -1.52 -48.56 4.47
CA TYR A 112 -0.60 -48.06 5.49
C TYR A 112 0.66 -47.40 4.89
N ARG A 113 1.15 -47.92 3.75
CA ARG A 113 2.32 -47.36 3.06
C ARG A 113 2.06 -45.95 2.55
N THR A 114 0.86 -45.66 2.06
CA THR A 114 0.45 -44.32 1.59
C THR A 114 0.17 -43.34 2.73
N ARG A 115 -0.12 -43.83 3.95
CA ARG A 115 -0.31 -43.00 5.15
C ARG A 115 1.01 -42.59 5.80
N ALA A 116 2.09 -43.34 5.54
CA ALA A 116 3.37 -43.10 6.17
C ALA A 116 3.89 -41.71 5.80
N LEU A 117 4.29 -40.93 6.81
CA LEU A 117 4.97 -39.66 6.62
C LEU A 117 6.31 -39.93 5.96
N THR A 118 6.37 -39.75 4.64
CA THR A 118 7.63 -39.79 3.90
C THR A 118 8.35 -38.47 4.10
N TYR A 119 9.52 -38.50 4.72
CA TYR A 119 10.42 -37.36 4.77
C TYR A 119 10.99 -37.13 3.38
N ASP A 120 10.65 -35.99 2.76
CA ASP A 120 11.18 -35.53 1.48
C ASP A 120 12.21 -34.41 1.74
N PRO A 121 13.53 -34.72 1.75
CA PRO A 121 14.56 -33.70 1.88
C PRO A 121 14.63 -32.89 0.58
N LYS A 122 13.93 -31.75 0.55
CA LYS A 122 14.13 -30.72 -0.46
C LYS A 122 15.29 -29.81 -0.10
#